data_AF-A0A820LCQ4-F1
#
_entry.id   AF-A0A820LCQ4-F1
#
_cell.length_a   1.000
_cell.length_b   1.000
_cell.length_c   1.000
_cell.angle_alpha   90.00
_cell.angle_beta   90.00
_cell.angle_gamma   90.00
#
_symmetry.space_group_name_H-M   'P 1'
#
loop_
_entity.id
_entity.type
_entity.pdbx_description
1 polymer ?
#
loop_
_entity_poly.entity_id
_entity_poly.type
_entity_poly.pdbx_seq_one_letter_code
_entity_poly.pdbx_strand_id
1 'polypeptide(L)' 'ILACTSLTLLGFYIAHHEMGHIQYFLQYKSLPIWFRTSPHGAFGEAIGDTIALAAMSPTHLKRIGLLENDTWSKGYFFLF' A
#
# COMPACT_ATOMS: atom_id res chain seq x y z
N ILE A 1 5.89 -11.99 1.63
CA ILE A 1 6.46 -10.78 2.26
C ILE A 1 7.28 -11.22 3.46
N LEU A 2 8.53 -10.76 3.57
CA LEU A 2 9.34 -10.87 4.78
C LEU A 2 9.39 -9.49 5.40
N ALA A 3 8.53 -9.23 6.38
CA ALA A 3 8.44 -7.92 7.05
C ALA A 3 8.34 -8.11 8.57
N CYS A 4 8.97 -7.20 9.30
CA CYS A 4 8.84 -7.08 10.76
C CYS A 4 8.07 -5.78 11.05
N THR A 5 6.74 -5.84 10.94
CA THR A 5 5.88 -4.67 11.11
C THR A 5 5.54 -4.44 12.57
N SER A 6 5.59 -3.19 13.00
CA SER A 6 5.09 -2.74 14.30
C SER A 6 3.64 -2.25 14.20
N LEU A 7 2.92 -2.21 15.32
CA LEU A 7 1.56 -1.65 15.41
C LEU A 7 1.59 -0.11 15.37
N THR A 8 2.00 0.44 14.22
CA THR A 8 2.09 1.88 13.95
C THR A 8 1.43 2.20 12.60
N LEU A 9 1.10 3.48 12.34
CA LEU A 9 0.59 3.92 11.03
C LEU A 9 1.58 3.62 9.90
N LEU A 10 2.89 3.73 10.16
CA LEU A 10 3.91 3.32 9.20
C LEU A 10 3.86 1.81 8.92
N GLY A 11 3.67 0.98 9.94
CA GLY A 11 3.46 -0.46 9.76
C GLY A 11 2.21 -0.76 8.94
N PHE A 12 1.12 -0.01 9.14
CA PHE A 12 -0.11 -0.11 8.35
C PHE A 12 0.09 0.28 6.87
N TYR A 13 0.84 1.36 6.61
CA TYR A 13 1.24 1.77 5.27
C TYR A 13 2.04 0.67 4.56
N ILE A 14 3.11 0.19 5.20
CA ILE A 14 3.99 -0.85 4.63
C ILE A 14 3.21 -2.12 4.34
N ALA A 15 2.33 -2.55 5.26
CA ALA A 15 1.50 -3.73 5.04
C ALA A 15 0.64 -3.60 3.76
N HIS A 16 0.04 -2.44 3.50
CA HIS A 16 -0.76 -2.21 2.30
C HIS A 16 0.08 -2.07 1.02
N HIS A 17 1.24 -1.42 1.09
CA HIS A 17 2.18 -1.31 -0.02
C HIS A 17 2.63 -2.71 -0.49
N GLU A 18 3.06 -3.54 0.45
CA GLU A 18 3.52 -4.90 0.19
C GLU A 18 2.39 -5.84 -0.28
N MET A 19 1.17 -5.66 0.24
CA MET A 19 -0.02 -6.34 -0.30
C MET A 19 -0.32 -5.91 -1.74
N GLY A 20 -0.04 -4.66 -2.10
CA GLY A 20 -0.11 -4.17 -3.48
C GLY A 20 0.82 -4.95 -4.41
N HIS A 21 2.06 -5.21 -3.99
CA HIS A 21 2.98 -6.06 -4.76
C HIS A 21 2.48 -7.50 -4.91
N ILE A 22 1.95 -8.12 -3.84
CA ILE A 22 1.34 -9.46 -3.94
C ILE A 22 0.21 -9.45 -4.96
N GLN A 23 -0.71 -8.48 -4.84
CA GLN A 23 -1.87 -8.42 -5.71
C GLN A 23 -1.44 -8.23 -7.17
N TYR A 24 -0.42 -7.42 -7.42
CA TYR A 24 0.14 -7.22 -8.75
C TYR A 24 0.77 -8.49 -9.30
N PHE A 25 1.56 -9.20 -8.49
CA PHE A 25 2.12 -10.51 -8.84
C PHE A 25 1.02 -11.53 -9.23
N LEU A 26 -0.08 -11.57 -8.48
CA LEU A 26 -1.22 -12.45 -8.78
C LEU A 26 -1.91 -12.12 -10.11
N GLN A 27 -1.86 -10.87 -10.58
CA GLN A 27 -2.43 -10.51 -11.88
C GLN A 27 -1.69 -11.17 -13.05
N TYR A 28 -0.41 -11.50 -12.89
CA TYR A 28 0.39 -12.13 -13.93
C TYR A 28 0.24 -13.65 -13.99
N LYS A 29 -0.60 -14.26 -13.15
CA LYS A 29 -0.67 -15.72 -13.00
C LYS A 29 -0.87 -16.48 -14.32
N SER A 30 -1.56 -15.87 -15.28
CA SER A 30 -1.90 -16.47 -16.57
C SER A 30 -0.90 -16.15 -17.68
N LEU A 31 0.04 -15.23 -17.46
CA LEU A 31 1.06 -14.89 -18.45
C LEU A 31 2.10 -16.03 -18.56
N PRO A 32 2.79 -16.18 -19.71
CA PRO A 32 4.00 -17.00 -19.79
C PRO A 32 5.03 -16.57 -18.75
N ILE A 33 5.85 -17.50 -18.23
CA ILE A 33 6.80 -17.25 -17.13
C ILE A 33 7.70 -16.03 -17.40
N TRP A 34 8.12 -15.84 -18.65
CA TRP A 34 8.94 -14.72 -19.10
C TRP A 34 8.31 -13.34 -18.92
N PHE A 35 6.99 -13.25 -18.78
CA PHE A 35 6.24 -12.01 -18.61
C PHE A 35 5.62 -11.86 -17.21
N ARG A 36 5.99 -12.71 -16.24
CA ARG A 36 5.48 -12.64 -14.85
C ARG A 36 6.33 -11.75 -13.96
N THR A 37 6.62 -10.54 -14.43
CA THR A 37 7.36 -9.54 -13.67
C THR A 37 6.86 -8.15 -14.01
N SER A 38 7.16 -7.19 -13.13
CA SER A 38 6.88 -5.78 -13.41
C SER A 38 7.66 -5.33 -14.65
N PRO A 39 7.05 -4.56 -15.57
CA PRO A 39 7.75 -4.02 -16.75
C PRO A 39 8.98 -3.18 -16.37
N HIS A 40 8.91 -2.47 -15.24
CA HIS A 40 10.00 -1.70 -14.67
C HIS A 40 9.83 -1.63 -13.14
N GLY A 41 10.91 -1.44 -12.38
CA GLY A 41 10.85 -1.36 -10.91
C GLY A 41 9.82 -0.33 -10.42
N ALA A 42 9.84 0.87 -11.00
CA ALA A 42 8.92 1.96 -10.65
C ALA A 42 7.42 1.62 -10.85
N PHE A 43 7.07 0.70 -11.75
CA PHE A 43 5.67 0.30 -11.93
C PHE A 43 5.14 -0.50 -10.72
N GLY A 44 5.97 -1.39 -10.18
CA GLY A 44 5.62 -2.16 -9.00
C GLY A 44 5.45 -1.25 -7.78
N GLU A 45 6.41 -0.35 -7.58
CA GLU A 45 6.40 0.64 -6.49
C GLU A 45 5.19 1.58 -6.58
N ALA A 46 4.91 2.13 -7.77
CA ALA A 46 3.77 3.03 -7.96
C ALA A 46 2.44 2.35 -7.61
N ILE A 47 2.28 1.06 -7.92
CA ILE A 47 1.08 0.30 -7.54
C ILE A 47 1.02 0.09 -6.04
N GLY A 48 2.13 -0.32 -5.40
CA GLY A 48 2.23 -0.45 -3.95
C GLY A 48 1.84 0.84 -3.23
N ASP A 49 2.48 1.95 -3.60
CA ASP A 49 2.22 3.27 -3.02
C ASP A 49 0.79 3.75 -3.28
N THR A 50 0.22 3.51 -4.47
CA THR A 50 -1.17 3.88 -4.76
C THR A 50 -2.15 3.19 -3.82
N ILE A 51 -1.95 1.88 -3.57
CA ILE A 51 -2.79 1.12 -2.65
C ILE A 51 -2.60 1.62 -1.21
N ALA A 52 -1.37 1.88 -0.79
CA ALA A 52 -1.07 2.39 0.54
C ALA A 52 -1.67 3.78 0.77
N LEU A 53 -1.55 4.69 -0.20
CA LEU A 53 -2.16 6.02 -0.16
C LEU A 53 -3.68 5.96 -0.06
N ALA A 54 -4.33 5.07 -0.83
CA ALA A 54 -5.76 4.86 -0.75
C ALA A 54 -6.20 4.34 0.63
N ALA A 55 -5.46 3.38 1.20
CA ALA A 55 -5.71 2.83 2.53
C ALA A 55 -5.49 3.87 3.64
N MET A 56 -4.54 4.79 3.44
CA MET A 56 -4.27 5.88 4.36
C MET A 56 -5.30 7.02 4.26
N SER A 57 -6.18 7.07 3.27
CA SER A 57 -7.15 8.18 3.19
C SER A 57 -7.98 8.34 4.48
N PRO A 58 -8.24 9.56 4.96
CA PRO A 58 -9.02 9.78 6.19
C PRO A 58 -10.38 9.12 6.16
N THR A 59 -11.01 9.15 4.99
CA THR A 59 -12.31 8.52 4.74
C THR A 59 -12.23 7.00 4.93
N HIS A 60 -11.16 6.34 4.46
CA HIS A 60 -10.94 4.92 4.71
C HIS A 60 -10.67 4.65 6.19
N LEU A 61 -9.74 5.39 6.81
CA LEU A 61 -9.36 5.21 8.21
C LEU A 61 -10.54 5.41 9.17
N LYS A 62 -11.39 6.42 8.92
CA LYS A 62 -12.64 6.62 9.66
C LYS A 62 -13.60 5.46 9.49
N ARG A 63 -13.78 4.97 8.25
CA ARG A 63 -14.65 3.82 7.95
C ARG A 63 -14.22 2.55 8.69
N ILE A 64 -12.92 2.35 8.89
CA ILE A 64 -12.38 1.19 9.62
C ILE A 64 -12.18 1.45 11.13
N GLY A 65 -12.60 2.62 11.63
CA GLY A 65 -12.57 2.95 13.06
C GLY A 65 -11.19 3.36 13.60
N LEU A 66 -10.23 3.72 12.74
CA LEU A 66 -8.91 4.20 13.14
C LEU A 66 -8.82 5.74 13.25
N LEU A 67 -9.84 6.47 12.79
CA LEU A 67 -9.99 7.92 12.97
C LEU A 67 -11.42 8.26 13.40
N GLU A 68 -11.57 9.26 14.26
CA GLU A 68 -12.89 9.77 14.68
C GLU A 68 -13.48 10.78 13.68
N ASN A 69 -12.63 11.58 13.03
CA ASN A 69 -13.01 12.63 12.07
C ASN A 69 -12.22 12.53 10.76
N ASP A 70 -12.75 13.10 9.67
CA ASP A 70 -12.17 13.05 8.32
C ASP A 70 -10.95 13.96 8.11
N THR A 71 -10.38 14.48 9.20
CA THR A 71 -9.27 15.44 9.15
C THR A 71 -7.99 14.81 9.65
N TRP A 72 -6.96 14.82 8.82
CA TRP A 72 -5.59 14.68 9.29
C TRP A 72 -5.22 15.89 10.15
N SER A 73 -4.64 15.66 11.32
CA SER A 73 -3.98 16.70 12.11
C SER A 73 -2.68 17.15 11.43
N LYS A 74 -2.79 17.84 10.28
CA LYS A 74 -1.82 18.63 9.49
C LYS A 74 -0.32 18.22 9.40
N GLY A 75 0.14 17.09 9.92
CA GLY A 75 1.56 16.76 10.04
C GLY A 75 1.97 15.34 9.66
N TYR A 76 1.02 14.48 9.27
CA TYR A 76 1.31 13.05 8.99
C TYR A 76 1.41 12.72 7.50
N PHE A 77 1.19 13.68 6.59
CA PHE A 77 1.08 13.41 5.14
C PHE A 77 2.34 13.74 4.33
N PHE A 78 3.40 14.27 4.94
CA PHE A 78 4.65 14.63 4.24
C PHE A 78 5.87 14.01 4.93
N LEU A 79 6.06 12.71 4.74
CA LEU A 79 7.36 12.06 4.88
C LEU A 79 7.49 10.98 3.80
N PHE A 80 7.64 11.46 2.56
CA PHE A 80 8.37 10.79 1.47
C PHE A 80 9.14 11.89 0.73
#